data_AF-A0A3B6HU62-F1
#
_entry.id   AF-A0A3B6HU62-F1
#
_cell.length_a   1.000
_cell.length_b   1.000
_cell.length_c   1.000
_cell.angle_alpha   90.00
_cell.angle_beta   90.00
_cell.angle_gamma   90.00
#
_symmetry.space_group_name_H-M   'P 1'
#
loop_
_entity.id
_entity.type
_entity.pdbx_description
1 polymer ?
#
loop_
_entity_poly.entity_id
_entity_poly.type
_entity_poly.pdbx_seq_one_letter_code
_entity_poly.pdbx_strand_id
1 'polypeptide(L)'
;MGNCGTREENAVVAAHAQVQQLHLLQHSAKNALADRKHNRTFSDISDPSTPGKIEDTKDISIYNNVIAFTLFELETITKSFRADYVLGEGGFGTVYKGYIDENVRVGLKSLPVAVKVLNKDGHQGHREWLTEVNFLGQLRHPNLVKLIGYCCEDDHRLLVYEFMFRGSLENHLFRKTASPLPWATRMSIALGAAKGLACLHNAERPVIYRDFKTSNILLDSDYTAKLSDFGLAKAGPEGDETHVSTRVMGTYGYAAPEYVMTGHLTARSDVYSFGVVLLELLTGRKSIDKSRSSREHSLVDWACPKLNDKRRLLQIIDPRLEGQYSVRAAHKACSLAYYCLSQNPKARPLMSDVVETLEPLQLQGSDASFQSIHVPDYRIHRRLTGNNVHYRAIPNPKCAPAAVPACRVR
;
A
#
# COMPACT_ATOMS: atom_id res chain seq x y z
N MET A 1 0.30 41.06 -60.51
CA MET A 1 -0.63 39.96 -60.85
C MET A 1 -0.47 38.96 -59.72
N GLY A 2 -1.40 38.75 -58.79
CA GLY A 2 -2.83 38.52 -58.94
C GLY A 2 -3.10 37.27 -58.10
N ASN A 3 -3.82 37.45 -56.99
CA ASN A 3 -4.18 36.46 -55.97
C ASN A 3 -4.91 35.21 -56.50
N CYS A 4 -4.84 34.13 -55.70
CA CYS A 4 -5.89 33.18 -55.29
C CYS A 4 -5.20 31.84 -54.94
N GLY A 5 -5.19 31.26 -53.74
CA GLY A 5 -6.11 31.23 -52.58
C GLY A 5 -6.25 29.74 -52.23
N THR A 6 -5.96 29.27 -51.01
CA THR A 6 -6.97 28.86 -50.01
C THR A 6 -6.34 28.53 -48.65
N ARG A 7 -6.94 29.08 -47.55
CA ARG A 7 -7.35 28.44 -46.26
C ARG A 7 -6.42 27.39 -45.62
N GLU A 8 -6.01 27.40 -44.35
CA GLU A 8 -6.57 27.91 -43.08
C GLU A 8 -5.42 28.10 -42.06
N GLU A 9 -5.31 29.29 -41.45
CA GLU A 9 -4.56 29.54 -40.22
C GLU A 9 -5.52 30.23 -39.25
N ASN A 10 -5.86 29.56 -38.13
CA ASN A 10 -6.27 30.14 -36.84
C ASN A 10 -6.90 29.06 -35.95
N ALA A 11 -6.13 28.52 -34.99
CA ALA A 11 -6.60 28.06 -33.67
C ALA A 11 -5.46 27.39 -32.85
N VAL A 12 -4.34 28.10 -32.62
CA VAL A 12 -3.31 27.63 -31.68
C VAL A 12 -2.81 28.78 -30.80
N VAL A 13 -3.73 29.56 -30.24
CA VAL A 13 -3.43 30.55 -29.17
C VAL A 13 -4.65 30.66 -28.25
N ALA A 14 -4.89 29.66 -27.40
CA ALA A 14 -5.91 29.76 -26.33
C ALA A 14 -5.74 28.84 -25.11
N ALA A 15 -4.67 28.02 -25.01
CA ALA A 15 -4.57 27.04 -23.90
C ALA A 15 -3.34 27.20 -22.99
N HIS A 16 -2.53 28.24 -23.16
CA HIS A 16 -1.28 28.43 -22.39
C HIS A 16 -1.26 29.64 -21.45
N ALA A 17 -2.38 30.38 -21.31
CA ALA A 17 -2.43 31.63 -20.55
C ALA A 17 -3.11 31.54 -19.16
N GLN A 18 -3.57 30.37 -18.71
CA GLN A 18 -4.26 30.24 -17.41
C GLN A 18 -3.44 29.57 -16.28
N VAL A 19 -2.17 29.24 -16.51
CA VAL A 19 -1.32 28.59 -15.48
C VAL A 19 -0.27 29.53 -14.88
N GLN A 20 -0.14 30.77 -15.36
CA GLN A 20 0.84 31.74 -14.85
C GLN A 20 0.27 32.86 -13.97
N GLN A 21 -1.04 32.90 -13.71
CA GLN A 21 -1.64 33.95 -12.89
C GLN A 21 -1.89 33.59 -11.41
N LEU A 22 -1.48 32.38 -10.98
CA LEU A 22 -1.53 31.96 -9.57
C LEU A 22 -0.19 32.09 -8.82
N HIS A 23 0.89 32.46 -9.51
CA HIS A 23 2.23 32.57 -8.89
C HIS A 23 2.67 34.01 -8.53
N LEU A 24 1.82 35.03 -8.75
CA LEU A 24 2.19 36.44 -8.55
C LEU A 24 1.44 37.17 -7.42
N LEU A 25 0.63 36.46 -6.61
CA LEU A 25 -0.05 37.04 -5.45
C LEU A 25 0.53 36.63 -4.08
N GLN A 26 1.69 35.97 -4.04
CA GLN A 26 2.36 35.58 -2.78
C GLN A 26 3.62 36.38 -2.43
N HIS A 27 3.97 37.44 -3.17
CA HIS A 27 5.21 38.18 -2.95
C HIS A 27 5.10 39.70 -2.72
N SER A 28 3.95 40.20 -2.25
CA SER A 28 3.86 41.59 -1.78
C SER A 28 3.16 41.70 -0.44
N ALA A 29 3.94 41.62 0.65
CA ALA A 29 3.82 42.46 1.85
C ALA A 29 4.63 41.85 3.02
N LYS A 30 5.93 42.15 3.08
CA LYS A 30 6.66 42.26 4.35
C LYS A 30 7.34 43.62 4.36
N ASN A 31 6.82 44.54 5.18
CA ASN A 31 7.56 45.49 6.02
C ASN A 31 6.62 46.61 6.52
N ALA A 32 6.18 46.50 7.77
CA ALA A 32 5.94 47.64 8.66
C ALA A 32 5.77 47.10 10.09
N LEU A 33 6.73 47.39 10.98
CA LEU A 33 6.58 47.26 12.43
C LEU A 33 5.79 48.46 12.96
N ALA A 34 4.77 48.22 13.80
CA ALA A 34 4.64 48.76 15.17
C ALA A 34 3.20 48.59 15.71
N ASP A 35 3.10 48.02 16.92
CA ASP A 35 2.12 48.25 17.99
C ASP A 35 0.60 48.31 17.69
N ARG A 36 -0.14 47.25 18.06
CA ARG A 36 -1.07 47.22 19.21
C ARG A 36 -2.03 46.01 19.21
N LYS A 37 -2.08 45.38 20.40
CA LYS A 37 -3.25 44.80 21.11
C LYS A 37 -4.16 43.78 20.38
N HIS A 38 -4.06 42.54 20.89
CA HIS A 38 -5.16 41.63 21.26
C HIS A 38 -6.41 41.65 20.37
N ASN A 39 -6.53 40.68 19.47
CA ASN A 39 -7.76 39.93 19.31
C ASN A 39 -7.49 38.55 18.71
N ARG A 40 -7.78 37.52 19.52
CA ARG A 40 -7.76 36.10 19.14
C ARG A 40 -8.86 35.83 18.12
N THR A 41 -8.51 35.36 16.93
CA THR A 41 -9.47 34.77 16.00
C THR A 41 -9.48 33.25 16.24
N PHE A 42 -10.56 32.78 16.86
CA PHE A 42 -10.90 31.37 17.00
C PHE A 42 -11.33 30.82 15.64
N SER A 43 -10.53 29.95 15.03
CA SER A 43 -11.01 29.11 13.92
C SER A 43 -10.49 27.67 13.95
N ASP A 44 -9.92 27.21 15.05
CA ASP A 44 -9.29 25.87 15.16
C ASP A 44 -10.06 24.88 16.06
N ILE A 45 -11.35 25.11 16.30
CA ILE A 45 -12.16 24.20 17.12
C ILE A 45 -13.42 23.83 16.36
N SER A 46 -13.35 22.71 15.62
CA SER A 46 -14.38 21.66 15.55
C SER A 46 -14.15 20.78 14.31
N ASP A 47 -13.44 19.67 14.47
CA ASP A 47 -13.64 18.49 13.61
C ASP A 47 -14.60 17.56 14.41
N PRO A 48 -15.90 17.52 14.07
CA PRO A 48 -16.91 16.77 14.82
C PRO A 48 -16.68 15.24 14.83
N SER A 49 -15.80 14.76 13.94
CA SER A 49 -15.46 13.34 13.77
C SER A 49 -14.27 12.87 14.62
N THR A 50 -13.80 13.71 15.55
CA THR A 50 -12.83 13.28 16.58
C THR A 50 -13.65 12.84 17.79
N PRO A 51 -13.40 11.65 18.39
CA PRO A 51 -14.05 11.32 19.65
C PRO A 51 -13.86 12.49 20.61
N GLY A 52 -14.99 13.02 21.11
CA GLY A 52 -15.05 14.25 21.88
C GLY A 52 -14.14 14.19 23.11
N LYS A 53 -13.87 15.35 23.72
CA LYS A 53 -13.10 15.49 24.96
C LYS A 53 -13.63 14.52 26.04
N ILE A 54 -13.05 13.33 26.11
CA ILE A 54 -13.20 12.39 27.21
C ILE A 54 -12.21 12.90 28.26
N GLU A 55 -12.70 13.12 29.48
CA GLU A 55 -11.86 13.54 30.60
C GLU A 55 -10.66 12.57 30.74
N ASP A 56 -9.49 13.10 30.37
CA ASP A 56 -8.23 12.42 30.17
C ASP A 56 -7.75 11.75 31.46
N THR A 57 -8.10 10.48 31.68
CA THR A 57 -7.31 9.41 32.37
C THR A 57 -8.17 8.25 32.88
N LYS A 58 -9.45 8.47 33.22
CA LYS A 58 -10.26 7.43 33.91
C LYS A 58 -10.85 6.37 32.97
N ASP A 59 -11.06 6.69 31.69
CA ASP A 59 -11.67 5.76 30.72
C ASP A 59 -10.66 4.84 29.99
N ILE A 60 -9.35 5.01 30.18
CA ILE A 60 -8.36 4.08 29.61
C ILE A 60 -8.44 2.69 30.30
N SER A 61 -9.08 2.62 31.48
CA SER A 61 -9.37 1.34 32.16
C SER A 61 -10.31 0.41 31.36
N ILE A 62 -10.94 0.90 30.29
CA ILE A 62 -11.81 0.10 29.40
C ILE A 62 -10.98 -0.86 28.52
N TYR A 63 -9.68 -0.58 28.31
CA TYR A 63 -8.79 -1.46 27.53
C TYR A 63 -8.20 -2.56 28.40
N ASN A 64 -9.03 -3.51 28.85
CA ASN A 64 -8.67 -4.68 29.69
C ASN A 64 -7.50 -5.56 29.15
N ASN A 65 -6.96 -5.21 27.99
CA ASN A 65 -6.09 -6.02 27.15
C ASN A 65 -4.79 -5.31 26.75
N VAL A 66 -4.61 -4.04 27.14
CA VAL A 66 -3.44 -3.22 26.80
C VAL A 66 -2.75 -2.79 28.10
N ILE A 67 -1.45 -3.03 28.19
CA ILE A 67 -0.68 -2.86 29.41
C ILE A 67 -0.23 -1.38 29.55
N ALA A 68 -0.54 -0.76 30.69
CA ALA A 68 0.07 0.52 31.05
C ALA A 68 1.51 0.30 31.55
N PHE A 69 2.50 0.85 30.83
CA PHE A 69 3.90 0.86 31.21
C PHE A 69 4.30 2.23 31.77
N THR A 70 5.22 2.23 32.71
CA THR A 70 5.88 3.46 33.15
C THR A 70 6.98 3.85 32.17
N LEU A 71 7.38 5.13 32.16
CA LEU A 71 8.48 5.58 31.32
C LEU A 71 9.78 4.83 31.67
N PHE A 72 10.03 4.61 32.96
CA PHE A 72 11.21 3.89 33.46
C PHE A 72 11.27 2.44 32.93
N GLU A 73 10.14 1.74 32.86
CA GLU A 73 10.09 0.41 32.26
C GLU A 73 10.43 0.46 30.77
N LEU A 74 9.89 1.44 30.04
CA LEU A 74 10.17 1.58 28.60
C LEU A 74 11.62 2.02 28.32
N GLU A 75 12.22 2.83 29.18
CA GLU A 75 13.66 3.10 29.16
C GLU A 75 14.46 1.82 29.36
N THR A 76 14.07 0.97 30.32
CA THR A 76 14.75 -0.31 30.56
C THR A 76 14.61 -1.27 29.37
N ILE A 77 13.40 -1.38 28.81
CA ILE A 77 13.08 -2.20 27.63
C ILE A 77 13.91 -1.79 26.40
N THR A 78 14.11 -0.49 26.20
CA THR A 78 14.78 0.09 25.03
C THR A 78 16.26 0.41 25.24
N LYS A 79 16.81 0.07 26.42
CA LYS A 79 18.18 0.42 26.83
C LYS A 79 18.43 1.93 26.76
N SER A 80 17.53 2.70 27.35
CA SER A 80 17.50 4.17 27.40
C SER A 80 17.40 4.80 26.00
N PHE A 81 16.49 4.29 25.16
CA PHE A 81 16.24 4.79 23.80
C PHE A 81 17.52 4.94 22.97
N ARG A 82 18.38 3.92 23.05
CA ARG A 82 19.67 3.89 22.38
C ARG A 82 19.54 4.00 20.86
N ALA A 83 20.41 4.79 20.23
CA ALA A 83 20.36 5.05 18.79
C ALA A 83 20.56 3.78 17.94
N ASP A 84 21.36 2.81 18.41
CA ASP A 84 21.57 1.52 17.74
C ASP A 84 20.35 0.58 17.82
N TYR A 85 19.34 0.93 18.60
CA TYR A 85 18.07 0.20 18.69
C TYR A 85 16.97 0.82 17.81
N VAL A 86 17.25 1.93 17.11
CA VAL A 86 16.27 2.56 16.21
C VAL A 86 15.94 1.64 15.05
N LEU A 87 14.65 1.36 14.87
CA LEU A 87 14.09 0.59 13.76
C LEU A 87 13.64 1.48 12.61
N GLY A 88 13.23 2.71 12.93
CA GLY A 88 12.80 3.72 11.96
C GLY A 88 12.38 5.03 12.64
N GLU A 89 12.38 6.09 11.86
CA GLU A 89 12.00 7.44 12.28
C GLU A 89 11.14 8.07 11.17
N GLY A 90 10.10 8.82 11.56
CA GLY A 90 9.22 9.51 10.62
C GLY A 90 8.39 10.60 11.28
N GLY A 91 7.41 11.12 10.53
CA GLY A 91 6.54 12.22 11.01
C GLY A 91 5.73 11.91 12.27
N PHE A 92 5.59 10.62 12.60
CA PHE A 92 4.84 10.11 13.75
C PHE A 92 5.74 9.75 14.95
N GLY A 93 7.04 10.05 14.86
CA GLY A 93 8.02 9.78 15.91
C GLY A 93 9.04 8.70 15.56
N THR A 94 9.73 8.23 16.60
CA THR A 94 10.84 7.26 16.47
C THR A 94 10.43 5.91 17.05
N VAL A 95 10.77 4.83 16.35
CA VAL A 95 10.48 3.45 16.79
C VAL A 95 11.78 2.77 17.20
N TYR A 96 11.82 2.26 18.43
CA TYR A 96 12.94 1.54 19.01
C TYR A 96 12.61 0.06 19.12
N LYS A 97 13.60 -0.79 18.90
CA LYS A 97 13.55 -2.18 19.33
C LYS A 97 13.58 -2.23 20.85
N GLY A 98 12.87 -3.18 21.43
CA GLY A 98 12.89 -3.43 22.87
C GLY A 98 12.76 -4.90 23.18
N TYR A 99 13.01 -5.24 24.44
CA TYR A 99 12.76 -6.58 24.96
C TYR A 99 12.09 -6.49 26.33
N ILE A 100 10.90 -7.06 26.44
CA ILE A 100 10.24 -7.27 27.73
C ILE A 100 10.83 -8.55 28.32
N ASP A 101 11.25 -8.51 29.57
CA ASP A 101 11.68 -9.67 30.34
C ASP A 101 11.16 -9.58 31.79
N GLU A 102 11.43 -10.63 32.58
CA GLU A 102 10.98 -10.73 33.98
C GLU A 102 11.54 -9.63 34.89
N ASN A 103 12.68 -9.02 34.52
CA ASN A 103 13.29 -7.92 35.29
C ASN A 103 12.54 -6.61 35.09
N VAL A 104 11.84 -6.45 33.96
CA VAL A 104 11.01 -5.27 33.70
C VAL A 104 9.70 -5.36 34.45
N ARG A 105 8.99 -6.50 34.32
CA ARG A 105 7.72 -6.71 35.01
C ARG A 105 7.46 -8.20 35.22
N VAL A 106 7.40 -8.59 36.49
CA VAL A 106 7.14 -9.96 36.91
C VAL A 106 5.78 -10.43 36.35
N GLY A 107 5.76 -11.63 35.77
CA GLY A 107 4.56 -12.24 35.20
C GLY A 107 4.30 -11.91 33.73
N LEU A 108 5.09 -11.03 33.09
CA LEU A 108 5.04 -10.87 31.65
C LEU A 108 5.97 -11.86 30.94
N LYS A 109 5.46 -12.49 29.88
CA LYS A 109 6.26 -13.37 29.02
C LYS A 109 7.36 -12.55 28.34
N SER A 110 8.59 -13.09 28.34
CA SER A 110 9.70 -12.50 27.61
C SER A 110 9.39 -12.40 26.11
N LEU A 111 9.51 -11.19 25.54
CA LEU A 111 9.07 -10.92 24.18
C LEU A 111 9.82 -9.72 23.56
N PRO A 112 10.31 -9.83 22.31
CA PRO A 112 10.78 -8.66 21.56
C PRO A 112 9.60 -7.75 21.19
N VAL A 113 9.80 -6.45 21.37
CA VAL A 113 8.78 -5.43 21.11
C VAL A 113 9.33 -4.29 20.26
N ALA A 114 8.42 -3.51 19.69
CA ALA A 114 8.71 -2.22 19.08
C ALA A 114 8.07 -1.11 19.92
N VAL A 115 8.87 -0.15 20.39
CA VAL A 115 8.42 0.98 21.21
C VAL A 115 8.45 2.23 20.34
N LYS A 116 7.27 2.76 20.00
CA LYS A 116 7.10 4.01 19.27
C LYS A 116 7.02 5.17 20.25
N VAL A 117 7.96 6.09 20.17
CA VAL A 117 7.97 7.36 20.90
C VAL A 117 7.39 8.42 19.98
N LEU A 118 6.21 8.94 20.31
CA LEU A 118 5.55 9.96 19.50
C LEU A 118 6.22 11.32 19.68
N ASN A 119 6.17 12.14 18.62
CA ASN A 119 6.74 13.48 18.65
C ASN A 119 6.04 14.35 19.71
N LYS A 120 6.85 15.09 20.47
CA LYS A 120 6.38 16.00 21.54
C LYS A 120 5.78 17.31 21.00
N ASP A 121 6.02 17.62 19.73
CA ASP A 121 5.65 18.89 19.13
C ASP A 121 4.15 18.97 18.80
N GLY A 122 3.39 19.58 19.71
CA GLY A 122 2.01 20.00 19.52
C GLY A 122 0.93 18.96 19.83
N HIS A 123 -0.34 19.32 19.61
CA HIS A 123 -1.50 18.46 19.87
C HIS A 123 -1.60 17.24 18.94
N GLN A 124 -0.75 17.13 17.91
CA GLN A 124 -0.83 16.07 16.92
C GLN A 124 -0.38 14.70 17.50
N GLY A 125 0.76 14.63 18.19
CA GLY A 125 1.24 13.37 18.76
C GLY A 125 0.29 12.77 19.81
N HIS A 126 -0.34 13.61 20.62
CA HIS A 126 -1.36 13.16 21.58
C HIS A 126 -2.62 12.62 20.88
N ARG A 127 -3.09 13.29 19.83
CA ARG A 127 -4.25 12.82 19.05
C ARG A 127 -3.98 11.49 18.36
N GLU A 128 -2.80 11.34 17.75
CA GLU A 128 -2.38 10.09 17.12
C GLU A 128 -2.28 8.98 18.15
N TRP A 129 -1.66 9.24 19.31
CA TRP A 129 -1.61 8.30 20.43
C TRP A 129 -3.01 7.82 20.84
N LEU A 130 -3.94 8.75 21.08
CA LEU A 130 -5.31 8.42 21.50
C LEU A 130 -6.05 7.62 20.42
N THR A 131 -5.84 7.99 19.14
CA THR A 131 -6.40 7.29 17.99
C THR A 131 -5.91 5.84 17.92
N GLU A 132 -4.60 5.62 18.08
CA GLU A 132 -4.01 4.29 18.06
C GLU A 132 -4.47 3.43 19.25
N VAL A 133 -4.49 3.99 20.46
CA VAL A 133 -4.99 3.27 21.65
C VAL A 133 -6.47 2.91 21.49
N ASN A 134 -7.29 3.82 20.96
CA ASN A 134 -8.72 3.58 20.78
C ASN A 134 -8.99 2.47 19.76
N PHE A 135 -8.32 2.49 18.60
CA PHE A 135 -8.55 1.48 17.56
C PHE A 135 -7.85 0.16 17.86
N LEU A 136 -6.54 0.17 18.12
CA LEU A 136 -5.80 -1.08 18.35
C LEU A 136 -6.00 -1.67 19.74
N GLY A 137 -6.49 -0.88 20.70
CA GLY A 137 -6.88 -1.41 22.01
C GLY A 137 -8.14 -2.29 21.96
N GLN A 138 -9.00 -2.09 20.96
CA GLN A 138 -10.26 -2.82 20.80
C GLN A 138 -10.20 -3.85 19.67
N LEU A 139 -9.44 -3.56 18.61
CA LEU A 139 -9.37 -4.41 17.42
C LEU A 139 -8.26 -5.46 17.54
N ARG A 140 -8.62 -6.73 17.32
CA ARG A 140 -7.68 -7.85 17.28
C ARG A 140 -7.92 -8.68 16.03
N HIS A 141 -6.91 -8.75 15.17
CA HIS A 141 -6.99 -9.53 13.94
C HIS A 141 -5.57 -9.96 13.51
N PRO A 142 -5.38 -11.16 12.91
CA PRO A 142 -4.06 -11.67 12.52
C PRO A 142 -3.27 -10.76 11.56
N ASN A 143 -3.97 -9.92 10.80
CA ASN A 143 -3.37 -8.96 9.86
C ASN A 143 -3.37 -7.50 10.36
N LEU A 144 -3.51 -7.27 11.66
CA LEU A 144 -3.28 -5.97 12.29
C LEU A 144 -2.18 -6.15 13.33
N VAL A 145 -1.26 -5.18 13.44
CA VAL A 145 -0.19 -5.23 14.44
C VAL A 145 -0.81 -5.12 15.83
N LYS A 146 -0.42 -6.02 16.72
CA LYS A 146 -0.90 -6.04 18.10
C LYS A 146 -0.27 -4.91 18.91
N LEU A 147 -1.12 -4.03 19.45
CA LEU A 147 -0.76 -3.13 20.54
C LEU A 147 -0.68 -3.95 21.84
N ILE A 148 0.51 -3.98 22.45
CA ILE A 148 0.79 -4.66 23.71
C ILE A 148 0.53 -3.73 24.88
N GLY A 149 0.94 -2.47 24.74
CA GLY A 149 0.88 -1.51 25.82
C GLY A 149 1.08 -0.07 25.37
N TYR A 150 0.99 0.84 26.32
CA TYR A 150 1.24 2.26 26.13
C TYR A 150 1.94 2.84 27.36
N CYS A 151 2.51 4.03 27.21
CA CYS A 151 2.88 4.90 28.32
C CYS A 151 2.31 6.30 28.09
N CYS A 152 1.76 6.88 29.15
CA CYS A 152 1.21 8.22 29.19
C CYS A 152 1.62 8.88 30.52
N GLU A 153 2.87 9.33 30.59
CA GLU A 153 3.45 10.00 31.76
C GLU A 153 3.93 11.40 31.37
N ASP A 154 3.49 12.43 32.08
CA ASP A 154 3.73 13.84 31.74
C ASP A 154 3.39 14.13 30.26
N ASP A 155 4.36 14.62 29.49
CA ASP A 155 4.26 14.87 28.04
C ASP A 155 4.74 13.68 27.19
N HIS A 156 5.11 12.55 27.82
CA HIS A 156 5.54 11.36 27.11
C HIS A 156 4.34 10.54 26.65
N ARG A 157 4.26 10.30 25.34
CA ARG A 157 3.28 9.41 24.72
C ARG A 157 4.05 8.33 23.96
N LEU A 158 3.98 7.10 24.47
CA LEU A 158 4.64 5.95 23.86
C LEU A 158 3.63 4.82 23.64
N LEU A 159 3.90 4.01 22.61
CA LEU A 159 3.13 2.83 22.25
C LEU A 159 4.07 1.63 22.11
N VAL A 160 3.63 0.47 22.60
CA VAL A 160 4.40 -0.77 22.61
C VAL A 160 3.68 -1.79 21.75
N TYR A 161 4.33 -2.28 20.70
CA TYR A 161 3.78 -3.25 19.76
C TYR A 161 4.57 -4.54 19.76
N GLU A 162 3.95 -5.60 19.21
CA GLU A 162 4.72 -6.78 18.81
C GLU A 162 5.82 -6.42 17.81
N PHE A 163 6.97 -7.09 17.92
CA PHE A 163 8.08 -6.86 17.00
C PHE A 163 7.89 -7.61 15.68
N MET A 164 8.00 -6.87 14.57
CA MET A 164 7.85 -7.40 13.21
C MET A 164 9.21 -7.72 12.60
N PHE A 165 9.62 -8.99 12.65
CA PHE A 165 10.98 -9.44 12.34
C PHE A 165 11.49 -9.09 10.93
N ARG A 166 10.60 -8.95 9.95
CA ARG A 166 10.97 -8.62 8.58
C ARG A 166 10.78 -7.13 8.26
N GLY A 167 10.31 -6.32 9.20
CA GLY A 167 10.08 -4.90 9.00
C GLY A 167 9.01 -4.63 7.94
N SER A 168 9.07 -3.46 7.29
CA SER A 168 8.08 -3.02 6.31
C SER A 168 8.23 -3.68 4.94
N LEU A 169 7.11 -3.90 4.25
CA LEU A 169 7.05 -4.38 2.87
C LEU A 169 7.84 -3.47 1.90
N GLU A 170 7.83 -2.16 2.14
CA GLU A 170 8.62 -1.19 1.37
C GLU A 170 10.11 -1.60 1.27
N ASN A 171 10.68 -2.05 2.39
CA ASN A 171 12.08 -2.45 2.45
C ASN A 171 12.37 -3.70 1.59
N HIS A 172 11.40 -4.59 1.40
CA HIS A 172 11.56 -5.79 0.58
C HIS A 172 11.34 -5.51 -0.90
N LEU A 173 10.51 -4.53 -1.27
CA LEU A 173 10.20 -4.23 -2.67
C LEU A 173 11.25 -3.34 -3.34
N PHE A 174 11.77 -2.34 -2.62
CA PHE A 174 12.53 -1.24 -3.25
C PHE A 174 14.02 -1.18 -2.87
N ARG A 175 14.48 -1.98 -1.90
CA ARG A 175 15.92 -2.05 -1.61
C ARG A 175 16.64 -2.82 -2.73
N LYS A 176 17.64 -2.19 -3.33
CA LYS A 176 18.40 -2.72 -4.49
C LYS A 176 19.14 -4.03 -4.19
N THR A 177 19.49 -4.28 -2.92
CA THR A 177 20.29 -5.43 -2.49
C THR A 177 19.45 -6.64 -2.06
N ALA A 178 18.13 -6.50 -1.96
CA ALA A 178 17.26 -7.58 -1.56
C ALA A 178 16.89 -8.46 -2.76
N SER A 179 16.90 -9.78 -2.58
CA SER A 179 16.29 -10.70 -3.53
C SER A 179 14.80 -10.35 -3.71
N PRO A 180 14.27 -10.39 -4.94
CA PRO A 180 12.87 -10.06 -5.18
C PRO A 180 11.96 -11.03 -4.44
N LEU A 181 10.91 -10.51 -3.81
CA LEU A 181 9.86 -11.36 -3.23
C LEU A 181 9.24 -12.24 -4.33
N PRO A 182 9.16 -13.57 -4.15
CA PRO A 182 8.48 -14.46 -5.09
C PRO A 182 7.01 -14.09 -5.28
N TRP A 183 6.44 -14.44 -6.43
CA TRP A 183 5.04 -14.15 -6.75
C TRP A 183 4.07 -14.62 -5.65
N ALA A 184 4.21 -15.86 -5.19
CA ALA A 184 3.35 -16.44 -4.16
C ALA A 184 3.40 -15.61 -2.86
N THR A 185 4.59 -15.19 -2.43
CA THR A 185 4.77 -14.33 -1.26
C THR A 185 4.11 -12.97 -1.46
N ARG A 186 4.24 -12.36 -2.65
CA ARG A 186 3.57 -11.07 -2.95
C ARG A 186 2.04 -11.20 -2.88
N MET A 187 1.46 -12.27 -3.42
CA MET A 187 0.01 -12.50 -3.34
C MET A 187 -0.46 -12.81 -1.92
N SER A 188 0.32 -13.56 -1.14
CA SER A 188 0.05 -13.81 0.28
C SER A 188 0.03 -12.52 1.09
N ILE A 189 1.00 -11.63 0.85
CA ILE A 189 1.07 -10.30 1.48
C ILE A 189 -0.13 -9.43 1.07
N ALA A 190 -0.47 -9.39 -0.22
CA ALA A 190 -1.65 -8.66 -0.71
C ALA A 190 -2.93 -9.14 -0.03
N LEU A 191 -3.12 -10.46 0.07
CA LEU A 191 -4.27 -11.09 0.71
C LEU A 191 -4.32 -10.75 2.20
N GLY A 192 -3.21 -10.87 2.93
CA GLY A 192 -3.15 -10.53 4.34
C GLY A 192 -3.49 -9.05 4.59
N ALA A 193 -2.90 -8.14 3.82
CA ALA A 193 -3.20 -6.72 3.92
C ALA A 193 -4.67 -6.40 3.58
N ALA A 194 -5.25 -7.09 2.58
CA ALA A 194 -6.65 -6.97 2.23
C ALA A 194 -7.57 -7.47 3.36
N LYS A 195 -7.24 -8.61 3.99
CA LYS A 195 -7.96 -9.14 5.16
C LYS A 195 -7.93 -8.16 6.33
N GLY A 196 -6.77 -7.51 6.55
CA GLY A 196 -6.64 -6.43 7.53
C GLY A 196 -7.60 -5.27 7.27
N LEU A 197 -7.61 -4.70 6.07
CA LEU A 197 -8.53 -3.62 5.70
C LEU A 197 -10.01 -4.05 5.74
N ALA A 198 -10.33 -5.25 5.27
CA ALA A 198 -11.69 -5.78 5.32
C ALA A 198 -12.20 -5.90 6.76
N CYS A 199 -11.35 -6.32 7.70
CA CYS A 199 -11.68 -6.35 9.12
C CYS A 199 -12.03 -4.95 9.66
N LEU A 200 -11.31 -3.90 9.22
CA LEU A 200 -11.58 -2.52 9.64
C LEU A 200 -12.89 -1.99 9.07
N HIS A 201 -13.12 -2.23 7.77
CA HIS A 201 -14.31 -1.73 7.07
C HIS A 201 -15.59 -2.43 7.50
N ASN A 202 -15.50 -3.71 7.90
CA ASN A 202 -16.65 -4.53 8.32
C ASN A 202 -16.86 -4.55 9.84
N ALA A 203 -16.08 -3.79 10.62
CA ALA A 203 -16.32 -3.65 12.05
C ALA A 203 -17.69 -3.01 12.32
N GLU A 204 -18.28 -3.29 13.49
CA GLU A 204 -19.59 -2.73 13.89
C GLU A 204 -19.63 -1.20 13.74
N ARG A 205 -18.52 -0.55 14.12
CA ARG A 205 -18.21 0.82 13.72
C ARG A 205 -17.09 0.77 12.71
N PRO A 206 -17.37 0.99 11.40
CA PRO A 206 -16.34 0.92 10.38
C PRO A 206 -15.18 1.86 10.70
N VAL A 207 -13.96 1.44 10.37
CA VAL A 207 -12.75 2.25 10.55
C VAL A 207 -12.11 2.48 9.19
N ILE A 208 -11.88 3.75 8.84
CA ILE A 208 -11.15 4.13 7.63
C ILE A 208 -9.69 4.36 8.01
N TYR A 209 -8.80 3.59 7.39
CA TYR A 209 -7.39 3.52 7.75
C TYR A 209 -6.58 4.72 7.25
N ARG A 210 -6.93 5.28 6.08
CA ARG A 210 -6.49 6.57 5.51
C ARG A 210 -5.03 6.65 5.06
N ASP A 211 -4.10 5.91 5.66
CA ASP A 211 -2.68 5.92 5.27
C ASP A 211 -2.18 4.53 4.83
N PHE A 212 -2.95 3.87 3.95
CA PHE A 212 -2.59 2.57 3.39
C PHE A 212 -1.46 2.68 2.36
N LYS A 213 -0.28 2.15 2.71
CA LYS A 213 0.94 2.18 1.90
C LYS A 213 1.89 1.04 2.28
N THR A 214 2.88 0.76 1.42
CA THR A 214 3.86 -0.31 1.64
C THR A 214 4.74 -0.14 2.88
N SER A 215 4.98 1.09 3.35
CA SER A 215 5.75 1.31 4.59
C SER A 215 4.97 0.95 5.86
N ASN A 216 3.63 0.93 5.80
CA ASN A 216 2.75 0.64 6.93
C ASN A 216 2.22 -0.80 6.93
N ILE A 217 2.69 -1.63 5.99
CA ILE A 217 2.48 -3.07 5.97
C ILE A 217 3.74 -3.71 6.50
N LEU A 218 3.70 -4.21 7.74
CA LEU A 218 4.81 -4.89 8.37
C LEU A 218 4.70 -6.40 8.18
N LEU A 219 5.84 -7.08 8.20
CA LEU A 219 5.96 -8.50 7.93
C LEU A 219 6.56 -9.22 9.14
N ASP A 220 5.92 -10.31 9.56
CA ASP A 220 6.45 -11.17 10.63
C ASP A 220 7.52 -12.14 10.09
N SER A 221 7.94 -13.11 10.91
CA SER A 221 8.93 -14.13 10.52
C SER A 221 8.52 -14.94 9.29
N ASP A 222 7.22 -15.11 9.07
CA ASP A 222 6.64 -15.98 8.04
C ASP A 222 6.11 -15.20 6.83
N TYR A 223 6.46 -13.91 6.72
CA TYR A 223 5.93 -12.98 5.71
C TYR A 223 4.42 -12.74 5.81
N THR A 224 3.81 -12.99 6.97
CA THR A 224 2.42 -12.58 7.22
C THR A 224 2.36 -11.06 7.30
N ALA A 225 1.49 -10.47 6.48
CA ALA A 225 1.28 -9.03 6.45
C ALA A 225 0.41 -8.57 7.62
N LYS A 226 0.86 -7.52 8.32
CA LYS A 226 0.11 -6.83 9.36
C LYS A 226 0.11 -5.32 9.14
N LEU A 227 -1.06 -4.69 9.23
CA LEU A 227 -1.17 -3.24 9.14
C LEU A 227 -0.71 -2.60 10.46
N SER A 228 0.12 -1.56 10.37
CA SER A 228 0.66 -0.80 11.52
C SER A 228 0.21 0.67 11.49
N ASP A 229 0.66 1.52 12.41
CA ASP A 229 0.55 2.99 12.29
C ASP A 229 -0.88 3.53 12.03
N PHE A 230 -1.73 3.44 13.06
CA PHE A 230 -3.15 3.84 12.98
C PHE A 230 -3.37 5.33 13.32
N GLY A 231 -2.30 6.12 13.46
CA GLY A 231 -2.40 7.50 13.97
C GLY A 231 -3.29 8.43 13.13
N LEU A 232 -3.52 8.10 11.86
CA LEU A 232 -4.39 8.86 10.95
C LEU A 232 -5.79 8.26 10.76
N ALA A 233 -6.06 7.09 11.32
CA ALA A 233 -7.32 6.39 11.17
C ALA A 233 -8.51 7.21 11.69
N LYS A 234 -9.69 6.96 11.14
CA LYS A 234 -10.93 7.65 11.48
C LYS A 234 -12.07 6.64 11.59
N ALA A 235 -13.00 6.91 12.49
CA ALA A 235 -14.30 6.22 12.44
C ALA A 235 -14.95 6.55 11.10
N GLY A 236 -15.61 5.56 10.50
CA GLY A 236 -16.40 5.73 9.29
C GLY A 236 -17.65 6.58 9.55
N PRO A 237 -18.40 6.92 8.50
CA PRO A 237 -19.63 7.68 8.65
C PRO A 237 -20.67 6.90 9.50
N GLU A 238 -21.41 7.62 10.33
CA GLU A 238 -22.47 7.07 11.19
C GLU A 238 -23.87 7.52 10.71
N GLY A 239 -24.89 6.71 10.98
CA GLY A 239 -26.27 7.01 10.61
C GLY A 239 -26.46 7.18 9.08
N ASP A 240 -26.99 8.33 8.68
CA ASP A 240 -27.29 8.65 7.27
C ASP A 240 -26.10 9.32 6.54
N GLU A 241 -24.96 9.51 7.22
CA GLU A 241 -23.78 10.08 6.57
C GLU A 241 -23.19 9.12 5.53
N THR A 242 -22.74 9.68 4.41
CA THR A 242 -22.15 8.89 3.31
C THR A 242 -20.63 8.93 3.30
N HIS A 243 -20.04 9.86 4.04
CA HIS A 243 -18.60 10.13 4.08
C HIS A 243 -18.22 10.88 5.35
N VAL A 244 -16.94 10.85 5.68
CA VAL A 244 -16.36 11.66 6.75
C VAL A 244 -15.72 12.89 6.13
N SER A 245 -16.22 14.08 6.45
CA SER A 245 -15.59 15.34 6.04
C SER A 245 -14.40 15.66 6.94
N THR A 246 -13.18 15.68 6.38
CA THR A 246 -11.96 15.94 7.16
C THR A 246 -10.87 16.58 6.30
N ARG A 247 -9.88 17.23 6.94
CA ARG A 247 -8.70 17.75 6.23
C ARG A 247 -8.03 16.64 5.41
N VAL A 248 -7.47 16.96 4.26
CA VAL A 248 -6.75 15.97 3.45
C VAL A 248 -5.44 15.60 4.16
N MET A 249 -5.26 14.32 4.49
CA MET A 249 -4.06 13.76 5.13
C MET A 249 -3.78 12.36 4.59
N GLY A 250 -2.56 11.89 4.80
CA GLY A 250 -2.06 10.62 4.28
C GLY A 250 -0.90 10.86 3.34
N THR A 251 -0.43 9.78 2.71
CA THR A 251 0.79 9.83 1.89
C THR A 251 0.48 10.16 0.44
N TYR A 252 1.20 11.16 -0.09
CA TYR A 252 1.10 11.56 -1.49
C TYR A 252 1.44 10.38 -2.42
N GLY A 253 0.63 10.17 -3.45
CA GLY A 253 0.74 9.04 -4.38
C GLY A 253 -0.14 7.83 -4.05
N TYR A 254 -0.72 7.78 -2.85
CA TYR A 254 -1.66 6.73 -2.44
C TYR A 254 -3.10 7.22 -2.33
N ALA A 255 -3.30 8.51 -2.02
CA ALA A 255 -4.62 9.06 -1.74
C ALA A 255 -5.55 9.05 -2.96
N ALA A 256 -6.82 8.68 -2.72
CA ALA A 256 -7.86 8.66 -3.74
C ALA A 256 -8.17 10.06 -4.29
N PRO A 257 -8.45 10.19 -5.60
CA PRO A 257 -8.61 11.48 -6.27
C PRO A 257 -9.78 12.31 -5.72
N GLU A 258 -10.91 11.67 -5.43
CA GLU A 258 -12.07 12.34 -4.84
C GLU A 258 -11.76 12.87 -3.43
N TYR A 259 -11.00 12.11 -2.64
CA TYR A 259 -10.63 12.51 -1.29
C TYR A 259 -9.69 13.73 -1.31
N VAL A 260 -8.71 13.73 -2.21
CA VAL A 260 -7.80 14.87 -2.40
C VAL A 260 -8.56 16.12 -2.84
N MET A 261 -9.58 15.96 -3.69
CA MET A 261 -10.33 17.08 -4.26
C MET A 261 -11.36 17.66 -3.30
N THR A 262 -12.07 16.83 -2.52
CA THR A 262 -13.22 17.26 -1.72
C THR A 262 -13.02 17.16 -0.21
N GLY A 263 -12.00 16.42 0.26
CA GLY A 263 -11.85 16.07 1.68
C GLY A 263 -12.85 15.02 2.18
N HIS A 264 -13.67 14.44 1.30
CA HIS A 264 -14.62 13.40 1.67
C HIS A 264 -13.91 12.04 1.76
N LEU A 265 -13.72 11.57 2.99
CA LEU A 265 -13.06 10.31 3.28
C LEU A 265 -14.09 9.17 3.39
N THR A 266 -13.82 8.05 2.73
CA THR A 266 -14.67 6.84 2.78
C THR A 266 -13.82 5.57 2.82
N ALA A 267 -14.42 4.43 3.15
CA ALA A 267 -13.78 3.12 3.00
C ALA A 267 -13.29 2.87 1.55
N ARG A 268 -13.97 3.44 0.54
CA ARG A 268 -13.54 3.36 -0.87
C ARG A 268 -12.25 4.14 -1.16
N SER A 269 -11.88 5.09 -0.30
CA SER A 269 -10.58 5.77 -0.39
C SER A 269 -9.45 4.80 -0.01
N ASP A 270 -9.62 3.94 0.99
CA ASP A 270 -8.65 2.89 1.32
C ASP A 270 -8.52 1.84 0.21
N VAL A 271 -9.64 1.50 -0.46
CA VAL A 271 -9.63 0.56 -1.60
C VAL A 271 -8.75 1.10 -2.74
N TYR A 272 -8.78 2.41 -2.99
CA TYR A 272 -7.90 3.04 -3.98
C TYR A 272 -6.43 2.90 -3.58
N SER A 273 -6.10 3.25 -2.34
CA SER A 273 -4.75 3.11 -1.79
C SER A 273 -4.27 1.65 -1.84
N PHE A 274 -5.15 0.69 -1.60
CA PHE A 274 -4.88 -0.74 -1.79
C PHE A 274 -4.52 -1.06 -3.24
N GLY A 275 -5.26 -0.51 -4.21
CA GLY A 275 -4.94 -0.64 -5.63
C GLY A 275 -3.54 -0.13 -5.98
N VAL A 276 -3.10 0.98 -5.37
CA VAL A 276 -1.74 1.51 -5.53
C VAL A 276 -0.71 0.52 -4.98
N VAL A 277 -0.90 0.02 -3.75
CA VAL A 277 0.01 -0.98 -3.15
C VAL A 277 0.04 -2.28 -3.96
N LEU A 278 -1.09 -2.71 -4.50
CA LEU A 278 -1.14 -3.89 -5.38
C LEU A 278 -0.33 -3.66 -6.66
N LEU A 279 -0.35 -2.45 -7.24
CA LEU A 279 0.57 -2.10 -8.32
C LEU A 279 2.04 -2.12 -7.89
N GLU A 280 2.37 -1.63 -6.70
CA GLU A 280 3.75 -1.70 -6.17
C GLU A 280 4.22 -3.16 -6.05
N LEU A 281 3.35 -4.05 -5.55
CA LEU A 281 3.60 -5.49 -5.49
C LEU A 281 3.76 -6.12 -6.88
N LEU A 282 2.91 -5.77 -7.85
CA LEU A 282 2.97 -6.34 -9.19
C LEU A 282 4.19 -5.87 -9.98
N THR A 283 4.56 -4.60 -9.84
CA THR A 283 5.56 -3.93 -10.68
C THR A 283 6.95 -3.85 -10.04
N GLY A 284 7.04 -3.96 -8.72
CA GLY A 284 8.26 -3.70 -7.97
C GLY A 284 8.71 -2.23 -7.99
N ARG A 285 7.80 -1.30 -8.37
CA ARG A 285 8.08 0.12 -8.54
C ARG A 285 7.39 0.95 -7.45
N LYS A 286 8.05 2.00 -6.98
CA LYS A 286 7.45 3.00 -6.07
C LYS A 286 6.29 3.75 -6.73
N SER A 287 5.27 4.07 -5.93
CA SER A 287 4.10 4.87 -6.30
C SER A 287 4.48 6.23 -6.91
N ILE A 288 5.41 6.94 -6.28
CA ILE A 288 5.98 8.19 -6.76
C ILE A 288 7.51 8.07 -6.84
N ASP A 289 8.07 8.38 -8.01
CA ASP A 289 9.50 8.30 -8.25
C ASP A 289 9.98 9.40 -9.21
N LYS A 290 10.52 10.47 -8.65
CA LYS A 290 11.02 11.64 -9.38
C LYS A 290 12.30 11.36 -10.18
N SER A 291 12.92 10.19 -10.03
CA SER A 291 14.08 9.79 -10.83
C SER A 291 13.69 9.23 -12.20
N ARG A 292 12.41 8.88 -12.40
CA ARG A 292 11.89 8.41 -13.68
C ARG A 292 11.63 9.57 -14.64
N SER A 293 11.29 9.27 -15.88
CA SER A 293 10.83 10.29 -16.81
C SER A 293 9.54 10.95 -16.29
N SER A 294 9.28 12.19 -16.68
CA SER A 294 8.15 12.98 -16.17
C SER A 294 6.79 12.30 -16.34
N ARG A 295 6.61 11.51 -17.41
CA ARG A 295 5.39 10.74 -17.69
C ARG A 295 5.25 9.47 -16.85
N GLU A 296 6.29 9.08 -16.12
CA GLU A 296 6.37 7.87 -15.30
C GLU A 296 6.63 8.16 -13.81
N HIS A 297 6.61 9.44 -13.40
CA HIS A 297 6.73 9.82 -12.00
C HIS A 297 5.66 9.15 -11.13
N SER A 298 4.42 9.13 -11.62
CA SER A 298 3.28 8.47 -10.99
C SER A 298 3.11 7.07 -11.54
N LEU A 299 3.19 6.08 -10.66
CA LEU A 299 2.99 4.67 -11.01
C LEU A 299 1.60 4.43 -11.57
N VAL A 300 0.59 5.06 -10.96
CA VAL A 300 -0.81 4.92 -11.38
C VAL A 300 -1.00 5.45 -12.80
N ASP A 301 -0.48 6.65 -13.10
CA ASP A 301 -0.63 7.27 -14.42
C ASP A 301 0.08 6.46 -15.52
N TRP A 302 1.21 5.84 -15.18
CA TRP A 302 1.94 4.96 -16.09
C TRP A 302 1.27 3.59 -16.31
N ALA A 303 0.75 2.97 -15.24
CA ALA A 303 0.24 1.61 -15.26
C ALA A 303 -1.21 1.51 -15.76
N CYS A 304 -2.10 2.41 -15.33
CA CYS A 304 -3.53 2.35 -15.64
C CYS A 304 -3.85 2.23 -17.15
N PRO A 305 -3.19 2.96 -18.06
CA PRO A 305 -3.40 2.80 -19.51
C PRO A 305 -3.03 1.42 -20.06
N LYS A 306 -2.23 0.64 -19.34
CA LYS A 306 -1.79 -0.71 -19.72
C LYS A 306 -2.66 -1.79 -19.09
N LEU A 307 -3.24 -1.54 -17.92
CA LEU A 307 -4.11 -2.49 -17.22
C LEU A 307 -5.39 -2.83 -18.02
N ASN A 308 -5.89 -1.89 -18.81
CA ASN A 308 -7.08 -2.09 -19.63
C ASN A 308 -6.80 -2.86 -20.95
N ASP A 309 -5.53 -3.13 -21.28
CA ASP A 309 -5.13 -3.88 -22.47
C ASP A 309 -4.50 -5.22 -22.08
N LYS A 310 -5.22 -6.32 -22.36
CA LYS A 310 -4.78 -7.69 -22.07
C LYS A 310 -3.42 -8.05 -22.67
N ARG A 311 -3.02 -7.43 -23.78
CA ARG A 311 -1.72 -7.68 -24.43
C ARG A 311 -0.58 -6.92 -23.75
N ARG A 312 -0.90 -5.84 -23.04
CA ARG A 312 0.09 -4.93 -22.43
C ARG A 312 0.20 -5.08 -20.92
N LEU A 313 -0.81 -5.61 -20.24
CA LEU A 313 -0.78 -5.67 -18.78
C LEU A 313 0.41 -6.51 -18.27
N LEU A 314 0.80 -7.58 -18.96
CA LEU A 314 1.95 -8.38 -18.53
C LEU A 314 3.29 -7.62 -18.61
N GLN A 315 3.34 -6.52 -19.38
CA GLN A 315 4.52 -5.66 -19.49
C GLN A 315 4.78 -4.85 -18.21
N ILE A 316 3.80 -4.75 -17.30
CA ILE A 316 3.97 -4.03 -16.03
C ILE A 316 4.55 -4.92 -14.94
N ILE A 317 4.44 -6.24 -15.10
CA ILE A 317 4.89 -7.18 -14.08
C ILE A 317 6.40 -7.03 -13.90
N ASP A 318 6.83 -7.07 -12.64
CA ASP A 318 8.22 -6.92 -12.24
C ASP A 318 9.10 -7.91 -13.01
N PRO A 319 10.02 -7.43 -13.87
CA PRO A 319 10.85 -8.32 -14.69
C PRO A 319 11.76 -9.22 -13.85
N ARG A 320 12.04 -8.84 -12.59
CA ARG A 320 12.81 -9.65 -11.63
C ARG A 320 12.07 -10.91 -11.17
N LEU A 321 10.80 -11.06 -11.50
CA LEU A 321 10.05 -12.31 -11.28
C LEU A 321 10.36 -13.36 -12.36
N GLU A 322 11.01 -13.00 -13.46
CA GLU A 322 11.50 -13.94 -14.49
C GLU A 322 10.43 -14.91 -15.02
N GLY A 323 9.18 -14.45 -15.10
CA GLY A 323 8.05 -15.28 -15.55
C GLY A 323 7.59 -16.35 -14.56
N GLN A 324 8.10 -16.36 -13.32
CA GLN A 324 7.73 -17.30 -12.25
C GLN A 324 6.37 -16.93 -11.62
N TYR A 325 5.34 -16.91 -12.45
CA TYR A 325 3.95 -16.66 -12.07
C TYR A 325 2.99 -17.22 -13.12
N SER A 326 1.77 -17.56 -12.69
CA SER A 326 0.71 -17.92 -13.63
C SER A 326 0.22 -16.69 -14.39
N VAL A 327 0.21 -16.74 -15.72
CA VAL A 327 -0.36 -15.67 -16.57
C VAL A 327 -1.81 -15.38 -16.20
N ARG A 328 -2.59 -16.42 -15.87
CA ARG A 328 -3.98 -16.27 -15.43
C ARG A 328 -4.07 -15.54 -14.10
N ALA A 329 -3.19 -15.84 -13.15
CA ALA A 329 -3.13 -15.16 -11.86
C ALA A 329 -2.72 -13.70 -12.02
N ALA A 330 -1.70 -13.42 -12.85
CA ALA A 330 -1.26 -12.07 -13.16
C ALA A 330 -2.36 -11.23 -13.82
N HIS A 331 -3.11 -11.81 -14.76
CA HIS A 331 -4.29 -11.16 -15.35
C HIS A 331 -5.32 -10.76 -14.29
N LYS A 332 -5.69 -11.70 -13.40
CA LYS A 332 -6.66 -11.44 -12.33
C LYS A 332 -6.17 -10.35 -11.37
N ALA A 333 -4.92 -10.40 -10.94
CA ALA A 333 -4.35 -9.39 -10.05
C ALA A 333 -4.29 -8.00 -10.69
N CYS A 334 -3.95 -7.91 -11.98
CA CYS A 334 -3.98 -6.65 -12.73
C CYS A 334 -5.39 -6.10 -12.89
N SER A 335 -6.37 -6.97 -13.23
CA SER A 335 -7.79 -6.57 -13.27
C SER A 335 -8.27 -6.05 -11.92
N LEU A 336 -7.91 -6.72 -10.82
CA LEU A 336 -8.26 -6.27 -9.48
C LEU A 336 -7.68 -4.89 -9.16
N ALA A 337 -6.38 -4.68 -9.45
CA ALA A 337 -5.74 -3.38 -9.29
C ALA A 337 -6.47 -2.28 -10.09
N TYR A 338 -6.86 -2.57 -11.33
CA TYR A 338 -7.61 -1.64 -12.18
C TYR A 338 -8.97 -1.24 -11.56
N TYR A 339 -9.73 -2.19 -11.05
CA TYR A 339 -11.02 -1.90 -10.41
C TYR A 339 -10.85 -1.10 -9.11
N CYS A 340 -9.84 -1.43 -8.29
CA CYS A 340 -9.52 -0.66 -7.08
C CYS A 340 -9.13 0.80 -7.41
N LEU A 341 -8.44 1.03 -8.53
CA LEU A 341 -7.97 2.35 -8.97
C LEU A 341 -9.01 3.14 -9.79
N SER A 342 -10.25 2.69 -9.84
CA SER A 342 -11.33 3.41 -10.52
C SER A 342 -11.47 4.84 -10.01
N GLN A 343 -11.60 5.80 -10.94
CA GLN A 343 -11.90 7.21 -10.62
C GLN A 343 -13.28 7.38 -9.97
N ASN A 344 -14.24 6.52 -10.32
CA ASN A 344 -15.53 6.46 -9.65
C ASN A 344 -15.43 5.57 -8.39
N PRO A 345 -15.57 6.13 -7.16
CA PRO A 345 -15.46 5.37 -5.92
C PRO A 345 -16.49 4.25 -5.79
N LYS A 346 -17.69 4.44 -6.36
CA LYS A 346 -18.76 3.43 -6.32
C LYS A 346 -18.45 2.21 -7.17
N ALA A 347 -17.62 2.35 -8.20
CA ALA A 347 -17.20 1.25 -9.07
C ALA A 347 -16.02 0.44 -8.50
N ARG A 348 -15.40 0.89 -7.41
CA ARG A 348 -14.39 0.11 -6.69
C ARG A 348 -15.05 -1.12 -6.02
N PRO A 349 -14.34 -2.22 -5.80
CA PRO A 349 -14.88 -3.34 -5.02
C PRO A 349 -14.98 -3.00 -3.52
N LEU A 350 -15.70 -3.81 -2.75
CA LEU A 350 -15.54 -3.85 -1.30
C LEU A 350 -14.26 -4.62 -0.95
N MET A 351 -13.66 -4.36 0.22
CA MET A 351 -12.47 -5.11 0.63
C MET A 351 -12.75 -6.60 0.86
N SER A 352 -13.99 -6.99 1.17
CA SER A 352 -14.43 -8.39 1.16
C SER A 352 -14.25 -9.03 -0.23
N ASP A 353 -14.72 -8.36 -1.28
CA ASP A 353 -14.63 -8.86 -2.66
C ASP A 353 -13.17 -8.92 -3.14
N VAL A 354 -12.34 -7.97 -2.67
CA VAL A 354 -10.88 -7.97 -2.90
C VAL A 354 -10.25 -9.22 -2.27
N VAL A 355 -10.61 -9.56 -1.03
CA VAL A 355 -10.14 -10.78 -0.35
C VAL A 355 -10.54 -12.03 -1.12
N GLU A 356 -11.81 -12.16 -1.49
CA GLU A 356 -12.32 -13.30 -2.28
C GLU A 356 -11.59 -13.44 -3.62
N THR A 357 -11.27 -12.32 -4.27
CA THR A 357 -10.54 -12.33 -5.55
C THR A 357 -9.09 -12.79 -5.39
N LEU A 358 -8.43 -12.43 -4.27
CA LEU A 358 -7.02 -12.74 -4.01
C LEU A 358 -6.79 -14.14 -3.45
N GLU A 359 -7.75 -14.69 -2.70
CA GLU A 359 -7.63 -16.00 -2.06
C GLU A 359 -7.22 -17.14 -3.01
N PRO A 360 -7.83 -17.32 -4.21
CA PRO A 360 -7.39 -18.34 -5.16
C PRO A 360 -6.03 -18.03 -5.82
N LEU A 361 -5.52 -16.80 -5.73
CA LEU A 361 -4.23 -16.42 -6.31
C LEU A 361 -3.05 -16.82 -5.43
N GLN A 362 -3.29 -17.02 -4.12
CA GLN A 362 -2.27 -17.49 -3.18
C GLN A 362 -1.90 -18.96 -3.45
N LEU A 363 -2.91 -19.82 -3.70
CA LEU A 363 -2.75 -21.26 -3.87
C LEU A 363 -2.15 -21.67 -5.23
N GLN A 364 -2.28 -20.83 -6.25
CA GLN A 364 -1.78 -21.12 -7.61
C GLN A 364 -0.26 -20.94 -7.76
N GLY A 365 0.46 -20.57 -6.69
CA GLY A 365 1.91 -20.51 -6.65
C GLY A 365 2.61 -21.84 -6.30
N SER A 366 1.88 -22.82 -5.76
CA SER A 366 2.44 -24.08 -5.26
C SER A 366 2.09 -25.32 -6.10
N ASP A 367 0.99 -25.33 -6.84
CA ASP A 367 0.49 -26.52 -7.56
C ASP A 367 0.28 -26.31 -9.08
N ALA A 368 1.26 -25.72 -9.76
CA ALA A 368 1.36 -25.88 -11.20
C ALA A 368 2.62 -26.67 -11.50
N SER A 369 2.47 -27.98 -11.65
CA SER A 369 3.43 -28.80 -12.38
C SER A 369 3.78 -28.06 -13.68
N PHE A 370 5.07 -27.76 -13.85
CA PHE A 370 5.61 -27.13 -15.04
C PHE A 370 5.31 -27.99 -16.26
N GLN A 371 4.16 -27.76 -16.91
CA GLN A 371 4.00 -28.12 -18.30
C GLN A 371 4.64 -26.99 -19.11
N SER A 372 5.87 -27.25 -19.55
CA SER A 372 6.56 -26.46 -20.55
C SER A 372 5.68 -26.37 -21.79
N ILE A 373 4.96 -25.26 -21.97
CA ILE A 373 4.43 -24.90 -23.27
C ILE A 373 5.64 -24.44 -24.06
N HIS A 374 6.18 -25.36 -24.86
CA HIS A 374 7.20 -25.10 -25.85
C HIS A 374 6.63 -24.07 -26.84
N VAL A 375 7.03 -22.81 -26.69
CA VAL A 375 6.76 -21.79 -27.72
C VAL A 375 7.65 -22.12 -28.92
N PRO A 376 7.12 -22.19 -30.16
CA PRO A 376 7.96 -22.43 -31.33
C PRO A 376 8.89 -21.24 -31.53
N ASP A 377 10.18 -21.55 -31.65
CA ASP A 377 11.28 -20.61 -31.89
C ASP A 377 11.10 -19.94 -33.26
N TYR A 378 10.53 -18.73 -33.31
CA TYR A 378 10.54 -17.89 -34.51
C TYR A 378 11.92 -17.26 -34.67
N ARG A 379 12.86 -18.04 -35.20
CA ARG A 379 14.15 -17.52 -35.69
C ARG A 379 13.93 -16.78 -36.99
N ILE A 380 14.06 -15.46 -36.91
CA ILE A 380 14.29 -14.60 -38.08
C ILE A 380 15.68 -14.92 -38.62
N HIS A 381 15.76 -15.62 -39.75
CA HIS A 381 17.00 -15.75 -40.52
C HIS A 381 17.01 -14.79 -41.70
N ARG A 382 17.89 -13.79 -41.57
CA ARG A 382 18.42 -12.95 -42.66
C ARG A 382 18.88 -13.83 -43.81
N ARG A 383 18.31 -13.63 -45.01
CA ARG A 383 18.85 -14.16 -46.26
C ARG A 383 20.15 -13.44 -46.60
N LEU A 384 21.23 -14.21 -46.74
CA LEU A 384 22.34 -13.91 -47.62
C LEU A 384 22.53 -15.09 -48.58
N THR A 385 22.80 -14.71 -49.82
CA THR A 385 22.93 -15.44 -51.08
C THR A 385 23.80 -16.70 -51.09
N GLY A 386 23.48 -17.66 -51.98
CA GLY A 386 24.50 -18.41 -52.72
C GLY A 386 24.32 -19.92 -52.91
N ASN A 387 24.02 -20.31 -54.16
CA ASN A 387 24.39 -21.54 -54.87
C ASN A 387 23.65 -22.89 -54.68
N ASN A 388 23.21 -23.37 -55.85
CA ASN A 388 22.69 -24.70 -56.23
C ASN A 388 23.49 -25.88 -55.66
N VAL A 389 22.79 -26.95 -55.24
CA VAL A 389 22.92 -28.33 -55.76
C VAL A 389 21.62 -29.11 -55.49
N HIS A 390 21.06 -29.77 -56.52
CA HIS A 390 19.96 -30.74 -56.45
C HIS A 390 20.45 -32.09 -55.93
N TYR A 391 19.78 -32.75 -54.96
CA TYR A 391 19.75 -34.22 -54.87
C TYR A 391 18.44 -34.76 -54.24
N ARG A 392 18.01 -35.91 -54.79
CA ARG A 392 16.75 -36.65 -54.60
C ARG A 392 16.55 -37.23 -53.19
N ALA A 393 15.28 -37.41 -52.85
CA ALA A 393 14.80 -38.18 -51.69
C ALA A 393 15.06 -39.69 -51.84
N ILE A 394 15.53 -40.32 -50.75
CA ILE A 394 15.56 -41.78 -50.56
C ILE A 394 14.78 -42.07 -49.27
N PRO A 395 13.77 -42.95 -49.28
CA PRO A 395 13.06 -43.39 -48.08
C PRO A 395 13.83 -44.53 -47.40
N ASN A 396 13.97 -44.46 -46.07
CA ASN A 396 14.62 -45.51 -45.29
C ASN A 396 13.60 -46.63 -44.96
N PRO A 397 13.90 -47.91 -45.29
CA PRO A 397 13.05 -49.06 -45.00
C PRO A 397 13.51 -49.83 -43.74
N LYS A 398 12.55 -50.52 -43.10
CA LYS A 398 12.61 -51.77 -42.28
C LYS A 398 11.60 -51.66 -41.12
N CYS A 399 10.37 -52.18 -41.30
CA CYS A 399 9.91 -53.56 -40.98
C CYS A 399 9.92 -53.85 -39.46
N ALA A 400 8.81 -53.78 -38.71
CA ALA A 400 7.57 -54.61 -38.68
C ALA A 400 7.65 -55.77 -37.64
N PRO A 401 6.56 -56.51 -37.30
CA PRO A 401 5.33 -56.10 -36.61
C PRO A 401 4.94 -57.06 -35.45
N ALA A 402 3.97 -56.70 -34.60
CA ALA A 402 3.19 -57.65 -33.78
C ALA A 402 1.80 -57.03 -33.49
N ALA A 403 0.76 -57.45 -34.21
CA ALA A 403 -0.15 -58.56 -33.91
C ALA A 403 -1.37 -58.10 -33.07
N VAL A 404 -2.49 -57.97 -33.80
CA VAL A 404 -3.86 -57.80 -33.29
C VAL A 404 -4.48 -59.19 -33.13
N PRO A 405 -5.38 -59.40 -32.15
CA PRO A 405 -6.45 -60.36 -32.33
C PRO A 405 -7.81 -59.66 -32.35
N ALA A 406 -8.58 -59.95 -33.39
CA ALA A 406 -9.98 -59.60 -33.52
C ALA A 406 -10.89 -60.75 -33.05
N CYS A 407 -12.13 -60.36 -32.73
CA CYS A 407 -13.37 -61.14 -32.66
C CYS A 407 -13.62 -62.06 -31.44
N ARG A 408 -14.72 -61.81 -30.72
CA ARG A 408 -16.04 -62.37 -31.13
C ARG A 408 -17.21 -61.70 -30.40
N VAL A 409 -18.31 -61.66 -31.15
CA VAL A 409 -19.67 -61.23 -30.84
C VAL A 409 -20.37 -62.24 -29.93
N ARG A 410 -21.09 -61.74 -28.91
CA ARG A 410 -22.49 -62.06 -28.63
C ARG A 410 -23.13 -60.94 -27.82
#